data_AF-A0A1V5BX78-F1
#
_entry.id   AF-A0A1V5BX78-F1
#
_cell.length_a   1.000
_cell.length_b   1.000
_cell.length_c   1.000
_cell.angle_alpha   90.00
_cell.angle_beta   90.00
_cell.angle_gamma   90.00
#
_symmetry.space_group_name_H-M   'P 1'
#
loop_
_entity.id
_entity.type
_entity.pdbx_description
1 polymer ?
#
loop_
_entity_poly.entity_id
_entity_poly.type
_entity_poly.pdbx_seq_one_letter_code
_entity_poly.pdbx_strand_id
1 'polypeptide(L)'
;MGYLAAELKKFKEAVGKWVGKKINDTGLLERLKNTVPELERGTRLMIVGSENDDRIFMEMCESVGATFVIEDHCTGSRYFWNSVVPGEDRLAAIAARYVDRPRCPTKDWPNRDRLPHILSLAREWNAQGVIVMYRNSVTRMKQTS
;
A
#
# COMPACT_ATOMS: atom_id res chain seq x y z
N MET A 1 2.45 28.25 0.25
CA MET A 1 1.79 26.94 0.40
C MET A 1 0.27 27.02 0.11
N GLY A 2 -0.18 27.68 -0.96
CA GLY A 2 -1.63 27.81 -1.26
C GLY A 2 -2.14 26.93 -2.41
N TYR A 3 -1.28 26.65 -3.38
CA TYR A 3 -1.66 25.98 -4.63
C TYR A 3 -2.11 24.52 -4.42
N LEU A 4 -1.34 23.74 -3.64
CA LEU A 4 -1.67 22.34 -3.33
C LEU A 4 -2.97 22.19 -2.53
N ALA A 5 -3.27 23.12 -1.61
CA ALA A 5 -4.50 23.06 -0.82
C ALA A 5 -5.75 23.34 -1.69
N ALA A 6 -5.65 24.29 -2.61
CA ALA A 6 -6.72 24.61 -3.55
C ALA A 6 -6.99 23.47 -4.54
N GLU A 7 -5.93 22.87 -5.10
CA GLU A 7 -6.05 21.72 -6.00
C GLU A 7 -6.57 20.47 -5.29
N LEU A 8 -6.15 20.23 -4.05
CA LEU A 8 -6.67 19.15 -3.23
C LEU A 8 -8.17 19.29 -2.97
N LYS A 9 -8.67 20.52 -2.76
CA LYS A 9 -10.10 20.79 -2.59
C LYS A 9 -10.88 20.44 -3.86
N LYS A 10 -10.43 20.93 -5.02
CA LYS A 10 -11.05 20.61 -6.33
C LYS A 10 -11.05 19.11 -6.61
N PHE A 11 -9.94 18.44 -6.31
CA PHE A 11 -9.82 17.00 -6.46
C PHE A 11 -10.83 16.25 -5.60
N LYS A 12 -10.95 16.59 -4.31
CA LYS A 12 -11.93 15.96 -3.40
C LYS A 12 -13.37 16.18 -3.84
N GLU A 13 -13.70 17.37 -4.36
CA GLU A 13 -15.02 17.68 -4.91
C GLU A 13 -15.32 16.83 -6.15
N ALA A 14 -14.37 16.74 -7.08
CA ALA A 14 -14.50 15.93 -8.29
C ALA A 14 -14.66 14.44 -7.99
N VAL A 15 -13.80 13.89 -7.12
CA VAL A 15 -13.90 12.50 -6.66
C VAL A 15 -15.23 12.28 -5.96
N GLY A 16 -15.63 13.16 -5.05
CA GLY A 16 -16.88 13.02 -4.30
C GLY A 16 -18.12 13.02 -5.19
N LYS A 17 -18.11 13.83 -6.26
CA LYS A 17 -19.15 13.81 -7.30
C LYS A 17 -19.17 12.47 -8.05
N TRP A 18 -18.00 11.94 -8.39
CA TRP A 18 -17.87 10.66 -9.11
C TRP A 18 -18.34 9.47 -8.26
N VAL A 19 -17.96 9.42 -6.98
CA VAL A 19 -18.31 8.31 -6.08
C VAL A 19 -19.68 8.46 -5.40
N GLY A 20 -20.37 9.59 -5.60
CA GLY A 20 -21.65 9.90 -4.94
C GLY A 20 -21.53 10.05 -3.41
N LYS A 21 -20.34 10.36 -2.89
CA LYS A 21 -20.05 10.45 -1.44
C LYS A 21 -19.12 11.63 -1.17
N LYS A 22 -19.41 12.41 -0.12
CA LYS A 22 -18.53 13.52 0.29
C LYS A 22 -17.22 12.98 0.87
N ILE A 23 -16.10 13.31 0.24
CA ILE A 23 -14.76 13.00 0.76
C ILE A 23 -14.40 14.06 1.83
N ASN A 24 -14.15 13.63 3.06
CA ASN A 24 -13.70 14.47 4.16
C ASN A 24 -12.38 13.94 4.75
N ASP A 25 -11.52 14.85 5.22
CA ASP A 25 -10.20 14.47 5.74
C ASP A 25 -10.27 13.76 7.10
N THR A 26 -11.33 14.00 7.85
CA THR A 26 -11.55 13.46 9.19
C THR A 26 -12.45 12.24 9.21
N GLY A 27 -13.25 11.99 8.17
CA GLY A 27 -14.34 11.01 8.29
C GLY A 27 -13.91 9.57 8.14
N LEU A 28 -12.79 9.24 7.50
CA LEU A 28 -12.35 7.85 7.44
C LEU A 28 -11.80 7.37 8.79
N LEU A 29 -10.88 8.14 9.38
CA LEU A 29 -10.30 7.81 10.70
C LEU A 29 -11.36 7.73 11.78
N GLU A 30 -12.27 8.70 11.86
CA GLU A 30 -13.37 8.68 12.84
C GLU A 30 -14.37 7.55 12.58
N ARG A 31 -14.64 7.19 11.31
CA ARG A 31 -15.43 5.99 11.01
C ARG A 31 -14.72 4.73 11.48
N LEU A 32 -13.43 4.57 11.17
CA LEU A 32 -12.66 3.37 11.51
C LEU A 32 -12.52 3.18 13.02
N LYS A 33 -12.33 4.25 13.80
CA LYS A 33 -12.29 4.19 15.27
C LYS A 33 -13.57 3.60 15.87
N ASN A 34 -14.71 3.91 15.25
CA ASN A 34 -16.03 3.50 15.72
C ASN A 34 -16.58 2.28 14.96
N THR A 35 -15.80 1.71 14.03
CA THR A 35 -16.19 0.52 13.27
C THR A 35 -15.42 -0.67 13.83
N VAL A 36 -16.12 -1.58 14.48
CA VAL A 36 -15.59 -2.92 14.70
C VAL A 36 -15.78 -3.69 13.39
N PRO A 37 -14.71 -4.20 12.74
CA PRO A 37 -14.88 -5.00 11.54
C PRO A 37 -15.76 -6.21 11.84
N GLU A 38 -16.82 -6.41 11.05
CA GLU A 38 -17.70 -7.59 11.16
C GLU A 38 -17.01 -8.89 10.69
N LEU A 39 -15.81 -8.77 10.11
CA LEU A 39 -15.05 -9.89 9.58
C LEU A 39 -14.45 -10.74 10.70
N GLU A 40 -14.73 -12.05 10.67
CA GLU A 40 -13.93 -13.02 11.43
C GLU A 40 -12.47 -12.89 11.00
N ARG A 41 -11.58 -12.69 11.99
CA ARG A 41 -10.17 -12.31 11.77
C ARG A 41 -9.29 -13.46 11.27
N GLY A 42 -9.86 -14.47 10.61
CA GLY A 42 -9.37 -15.85 10.49
C GLY A 42 -7.85 -16.00 10.28
N THR A 43 -7.39 -16.35 9.09
CA THR A 43 -5.93 -16.44 8.83
C THR A 43 -5.39 -15.09 8.40
N ARG A 44 -4.45 -14.53 9.16
CA ARG A 44 -3.83 -13.23 8.88
C ARG A 44 -2.77 -13.38 7.79
N LEU A 45 -3.00 -12.77 6.63
CA LEU A 45 -2.09 -12.84 5.50
C LEU A 45 -1.40 -11.50 5.27
N MET A 46 -0.14 -11.57 4.86
CA MET A 46 0.62 -10.47 4.27
C MET A 46 0.73 -10.69 2.77
N ILE A 47 0.72 -9.61 2.00
CA ILE A 47 0.93 -9.66 0.54
C ILE A 47 2.17 -8.86 0.16
N VAL A 48 3.06 -9.46 -0.63
CA VAL A 48 4.38 -8.90 -0.98
C VAL A 48 4.55 -8.95 -2.48
N GLY A 49 4.89 -7.83 -3.12
CA GLY A 49 5.01 -7.84 -4.58
C GLY A 49 5.05 -6.45 -5.20
N SER A 50 4.78 -6.37 -6.50
CA SER A 50 4.38 -5.11 -7.13
C SER A 50 3.01 -4.67 -6.61
N GLU A 51 2.45 -3.60 -7.13
CA GLU A 51 1.02 -3.32 -6.98
C GLU A 51 0.16 -4.55 -7.32
N ASN A 52 -0.78 -4.90 -6.42
CA ASN A 52 -1.85 -5.85 -6.71
C ASN A 52 -3.16 -5.08 -6.86
N ASP A 53 -3.71 -5.07 -8.07
CA ASP A 53 -5.03 -4.56 -8.39
C ASP A 53 -6.06 -5.69 -8.62
N ASP A 54 -5.66 -6.95 -8.46
CA ASP A 54 -6.55 -8.11 -8.56
C ASP A 54 -7.43 -8.25 -7.32
N ARG A 55 -8.55 -7.52 -7.34
CA ARG A 55 -9.59 -7.58 -6.31
C ARG A 55 -10.23 -8.96 -6.21
N ILE A 56 -10.38 -9.69 -7.32
CA ILE A 56 -11.03 -11.01 -7.33
C ILE A 56 -10.19 -12.01 -6.53
N PHE A 57 -8.87 -11.97 -6.71
CA PHE A 57 -7.96 -12.80 -5.92
C PHE A 57 -8.06 -12.50 -4.42
N MET A 58 -8.07 -11.20 -4.05
CA MET A 58 -8.18 -10.81 -2.64
C MET A 58 -9.52 -11.26 -2.03
N GLU A 59 -10.63 -11.04 -2.75
CA GLU A 59 -11.96 -11.49 -2.34
C GLU A 59 -12.05 -13.00 -2.19
N MET A 60 -11.41 -13.76 -3.10
CA MET A 60 -11.33 -15.22 -3.00
C MET A 60 -10.62 -15.64 -1.71
N CYS A 61 -9.45 -15.07 -1.40
CA CYS A 61 -8.76 -15.35 -0.14
C CYS A 61 -9.61 -14.97 1.08
N GLU A 62 -10.29 -13.83 1.05
CA GLU A 62 -11.15 -13.38 2.15
C GLU A 62 -12.37 -14.29 2.33
N SER A 63 -12.94 -14.80 1.24
CA SER A 63 -14.09 -15.72 1.26
C SER A 63 -13.79 -17.07 1.92
N VAL A 64 -12.52 -17.48 1.98
CA VAL A 64 -12.08 -18.70 2.69
C VAL A 64 -11.62 -18.41 4.13
N GLY A 65 -11.97 -17.23 4.66
CA GLY A 65 -11.68 -16.85 6.05
C GLY A 65 -10.27 -16.32 6.27
N ALA A 66 -9.58 -15.84 5.22
CA ALA A 66 -8.34 -15.10 5.39
C ALA A 66 -8.61 -13.60 5.52
N THR A 67 -7.63 -12.86 6.04
CA THR A 67 -7.68 -11.40 6.10
C THR A 67 -6.30 -10.84 5.77
N PHE A 68 -6.22 -9.94 4.79
CA PHE A 68 -4.97 -9.22 4.52
C PHE A 68 -4.76 -8.14 5.58
N VAL A 69 -3.66 -8.24 6.31
CA VAL A 69 -3.38 -7.34 7.45
C VAL A 69 -2.30 -6.32 7.14
N ILE A 70 -1.41 -6.61 6.18
CA ILE A 70 -0.35 -5.70 5.75
C ILE A 70 0.09 -6.06 4.32
N GLU A 71 0.60 -5.07 3.60
CA GLU A 71 1.16 -5.25 2.27
C GLU A 71 2.54 -4.58 2.12
N ASP A 72 3.36 -5.11 1.21
CA ASP A 72 4.66 -4.53 0.80
C ASP A 72 4.65 -4.17 -0.70
N HIS A 73 3.77 -3.26 -1.12
CA HIS A 73 3.63 -2.84 -2.52
C HIS A 73 4.25 -1.47 -2.82
N CYS A 74 4.68 -1.27 -4.07
CA CYS A 74 5.27 -0.02 -4.55
C CYS A 74 4.32 1.18 -4.47
N THR A 75 3.02 0.94 -4.58
CA THR A 75 1.93 1.92 -4.51
C THR A 75 1.15 1.87 -3.19
N GLY A 76 1.51 0.94 -2.30
CA GLY A 76 0.95 0.80 -0.96
C GLY A 76 1.94 1.30 0.09
N SER A 77 2.22 0.46 1.09
CA SER A 77 2.89 0.81 2.33
C SER A 77 4.27 1.37 2.06
N ARG A 78 5.03 0.82 1.11
CA ARG A 78 6.36 1.37 0.75
C ARG A 78 6.29 2.81 0.24
N TYR A 79 5.20 3.21 -0.41
CA TYR A 79 5.07 4.55 -0.96
C TYR A 79 4.97 5.60 0.14
N PHE A 80 4.27 5.33 1.23
CA PHE A 80 4.09 6.25 2.35
C PHE A 80 4.90 5.86 3.59
N TRP A 81 5.69 4.79 3.51
CA TRP A 81 6.64 4.42 4.54
C TRP A 81 7.67 5.54 4.71
N ASN A 82 7.86 5.95 5.95
CA ASN A 82 8.73 7.04 6.39
C ASN A 82 8.38 8.43 5.79
N SER A 83 8.43 9.43 6.66
CA SER A 83 8.29 10.83 6.28
C SER A 83 9.63 11.42 5.85
N VAL A 84 9.59 12.53 5.09
CA VAL A 84 10.78 13.34 4.83
C VAL A 84 11.25 13.92 6.16
N VAL A 85 12.51 13.71 6.51
CA VAL A 85 13.15 14.37 7.66
C VAL A 85 13.57 15.77 7.21
N PRO A 86 13.06 16.85 7.82
CA PRO A 86 13.43 18.21 7.43
C PRO A 86 14.94 18.47 7.60
N GLY A 87 15.55 19.10 6.61
CA GLY A 87 16.94 19.54 6.63
C GLY A 87 17.11 20.89 5.93
N GLU A 88 18.30 21.48 6.07
CA GLU A 88 18.63 22.79 5.46
C GLU A 88 18.48 22.74 3.94
N ASP A 89 19.08 21.72 3.31
CA ASP A 89 18.85 21.42 1.89
C ASP A 89 17.59 20.58 1.72
N ARG A 90 16.52 21.24 1.28
CA ARG A 90 15.21 20.63 1.06
C ARG A 90 15.22 19.60 -0.06
N LEU A 91 16.01 19.81 -1.11
CA LEU A 91 16.08 18.86 -2.23
C LEU A 91 16.83 17.60 -1.79
N ALA A 92 17.93 17.76 -1.05
CA ALA A 92 18.64 16.64 -0.45
C ALA A 92 17.74 15.85 0.52
N ALA A 93 16.96 16.53 1.37
CA ALA A 93 16.02 15.88 2.28
C ALA A 93 14.96 15.02 1.56
N ILE A 94 14.39 15.55 0.48
CA ILE A 94 13.43 14.81 -0.35
C ILE A 94 14.12 13.63 -1.03
N ALA A 95 15.30 13.85 -1.64
CA ALA A 95 16.05 12.81 -2.33
C ALA A 95 16.43 11.66 -1.39
N ALA A 96 16.92 11.97 -0.18
CA ALA A 96 17.25 10.99 0.84
C ALA A 96 16.05 10.09 1.15
N ARG A 97 14.87 10.69 1.37
CA ARG A 97 13.64 9.93 1.59
C ARG A 97 13.29 8.97 0.44
N TYR A 98 13.53 9.35 -0.82
CA TYR A 98 13.28 8.46 -1.97
C TYR A 98 14.26 7.28 -2.04
N VAL A 99 15.48 7.47 -1.55
CA VAL A 99 16.53 6.44 -1.49
C VAL A 99 16.32 5.51 -0.29
N ASP A 100 15.95 6.07 0.86
CA ASP A 100 15.93 5.38 2.16
C ASP A 100 14.59 4.71 2.49
N ARG A 101 13.52 5.01 1.75
CA ARG A 101 12.25 4.25 1.90
C ARG A 101 12.48 2.76 1.60
N PRO A 102 11.61 1.85 2.08
CA PRO A 102 11.72 0.43 1.82
C PRO A 102 12.03 0.12 0.36
N ARG A 103 13.15 -0.58 0.16
CA ARG A 103 13.74 -0.74 -1.17
C ARG A 103 12.84 -1.59 -2.06
N CYS A 104 12.77 -1.21 -3.33
CA CYS A 104 12.25 -2.11 -4.36
C CYS A 104 13.18 -3.31 -4.51
N PRO A 105 12.69 -4.53 -4.77
CA PRO A 105 13.56 -5.69 -4.99
C PRO A 105 14.64 -5.47 -6.07
N THR A 106 14.38 -4.63 -7.08
CA THR A 106 15.38 -4.28 -8.11
C THR A 106 16.44 -3.28 -7.65
N LYS A 107 16.25 -2.65 -6.49
CA LYS A 107 17.14 -1.64 -5.87
C LYS A 107 17.70 -2.12 -4.53
N ASP A 108 17.43 -3.37 -4.17
CA ASP A 108 17.82 -3.99 -2.91
C ASP A 108 19.25 -4.56 -2.97
N TRP A 109 20.21 -3.70 -3.31
CA TRP A 109 21.63 -4.04 -3.42
C TRP A 109 22.48 -2.89 -2.87
N PRO A 110 23.67 -3.14 -2.27
CA PRO A 110 24.27 -4.46 -2.00
C PRO A 110 23.78 -5.14 -0.72
N ASN A 111 23.29 -4.40 0.26
CA ASN A 111 23.05 -4.90 1.62
C ASN A 111 21.82 -5.82 1.76
N ARG A 112 20.90 -5.80 0.78
CA ARG A 112 19.65 -6.59 0.78
C ARG A 112 18.81 -6.39 2.04
N ASP A 113 18.45 -5.14 2.33
CA ASP A 113 17.72 -4.73 3.53
C ASP A 113 16.20 -4.98 3.45
N ARG A 114 15.67 -5.33 2.27
CA ARG A 114 14.23 -5.56 2.09
C ARG A 114 13.70 -6.76 2.86
N LEU A 115 14.45 -7.87 2.91
CA LEU A 115 13.98 -9.07 3.59
C LEU A 115 13.80 -8.84 5.10
N PRO A 116 14.76 -8.22 5.84
CA PRO A 116 14.53 -7.79 7.21
C PRO A 116 13.29 -6.93 7.40
N HIS A 117 13.02 -5.97 6.50
CA HIS A 117 11.83 -5.13 6.55
C HIS A 117 10.53 -5.94 6.41
N ILE A 118 10.44 -6.85 5.42
CA ILE A 118 9.27 -7.71 5.25
C ILE A 118 9.04 -8.59 6.49
N LEU A 119 10.11 -9.12 7.08
CA LEU A 119 10.03 -9.93 8.29
C LEU A 119 9.59 -9.11 9.51
N SER A 120 10.01 -7.85 9.62
CA SER A 120 9.55 -6.96 10.69
C SER A 120 8.05 -6.67 10.53
N LEU A 121 7.60 -6.35 9.32
CA LEU A 121 6.18 -6.17 9.01
C LEU A 121 5.34 -7.40 9.36
N ALA A 122 5.79 -8.59 8.94
CA ALA A 122 5.07 -9.83 9.23
C ALA A 122 4.93 -10.06 10.75
N ARG A 123 5.96 -9.74 11.54
CA ARG A 123 5.93 -9.85 13.01
C ARG A 123 5.03 -8.78 13.64
N GLU A 124 5.22 -7.51 13.29
CA GLU A 124 4.46 -6.38 13.83
C GLU A 124 2.95 -6.52 13.60
N TRP A 125 2.58 -7.03 12.42
CA TRP A 125 1.18 -7.23 12.05
C TRP A 125 0.66 -8.63 12.35
N ASN A 126 1.45 -9.47 13.02
CA ASN A 126 1.10 -10.85 13.34
C ASN A 126 0.55 -11.62 12.12
N ALA A 127 1.27 -11.54 10.99
CA ALA A 127 0.93 -12.29 9.79
C ALA A 127 1.32 -13.76 9.96
N GLN A 128 0.38 -14.65 9.66
CA GLN A 128 0.53 -16.11 9.75
C GLN A 128 0.97 -16.74 8.43
N GLY A 129 0.81 -16.00 7.33
CA GLY A 129 1.24 -16.41 6.00
C GLY A 129 1.60 -15.21 5.12
N VAL A 130 2.41 -15.46 4.10
CA VAL A 130 2.82 -14.44 3.12
C VAL A 130 2.50 -14.94 1.71
N ILE A 131 1.78 -14.13 0.94
CA ILE A 131 1.55 -14.35 -0.48
C ILE A 131 2.53 -13.47 -1.27
N VAL A 132 3.42 -14.09 -2.02
CA VAL A 132 4.34 -13.38 -2.90
C VAL A 132 3.71 -13.24 -4.28
N MET A 133 3.33 -12.02 -4.63
CA MET A 133 2.74 -11.69 -5.93
C MET A 133 3.81 -11.27 -6.92
N TYR A 134 3.87 -12.01 -8.02
CA TYR A 134 4.71 -11.69 -9.16
C TYR A 134 3.82 -11.31 -10.34
N ARG A 135 3.95 -10.07 -10.82
CA ARG A 135 3.28 -9.62 -12.04
C ARG A 135 4.05 -10.16 -13.24
N ASN A 136 3.50 -11.18 -13.89
CA ASN A 136 4.01 -11.64 -15.18
C ASN A 136 3.74 -10.57 -16.24
N SER A 137 4.79 -9.95 -16.76
CA SER A 137 4.74 -9.01 -17.89
C SER A 137 4.71 -9.70 -19.25
N VAL A 138 4.66 -11.05 -19.28
CA VAL A 138 4.41 -11.78 -20.53
C VAL A 138 2.95 -11.61 -20.90
N THR A 139 2.69 -10.62 -21.76
CA THR A 139 1.45 -10.53 -22.53
C THR A 139 1.21 -11.91 -23.12
N ARG A 140 0.15 -12.58 -22.67
CA ARG A 140 -0.32 -13.82 -23.29
C ARG A 140 -0.63 -13.47 -24.74
N MET A 141 0.31 -13.73 -25.66
CA MET A 141 0.00 -13.81 -27.08
C MET A 141 -1.18 -14.76 -27.13
N LYS A 142 -2.35 -14.25 -27.53
CA LYS A 142 -3.56 -15.05 -27.66
C LYS A 142 -3.17 -16.24 -28.53
N GLN A 143 -3.06 -17.43 -27.94
CA GLN A 143 -3.23 -18.65 -28.70
C GLN A 143 -4.70 -18.66 -29.09
N THR A 144 -4.99 -18.04 -30.23
CA THR A 144 -6.20 -18.29 -30.99
C THR A 144 -6.08 -19.71 -31.52
N SER A 145 -6.79 -20.63 -30.86
CA SER A 145 -7.26 -21.88 -31.46
C SER A 145 -8.62 -21.62 -32.09
#